data_AF-A0A2J7QFT8-F1
#
_entry.id   AF-A0A2J7QFT8-F1
#
_cell.length_a   1.000
_cell.length_b   1.000
_cell.length_c   1.000
_cell.angle_alpha   90.00
_cell.angle_beta   90.00
_cell.angle_gamma   90.00
#
_symmetry.space_group_name_H-M   'P 1'
#
loop_
_entity.id
_entity.type
_entity.pdbx_description
1 polymer ?
#
loop_
_entity_poly.entity_id
_entity_poly.type
_entity_poly.pdbx_seq_one_letter_code
_entity_poly.pdbx_strand_id
1 'polypeptide(L)'
;MHELSELYKTQMKVVALQEIRWAGNGVISKNDFQLFYSGTQQSRKAGMRFYVKKEIAKYIIGFEAVNEKICKLRIKGKYRNITIILGDLNAKLGREEIYSNISGKYTLHNVTSPNGELLVEFIIANNMVIMSTQFQHKEIHKGTWRAAEHNTVNQIDHVIINASKKDLTEDVRTMREPNLDSDLPC
;
A
#
# COMPACT_ATOMS: atom_id res chain seq x y z
N MET A 1 -10.01 -0.38 19.49
CA MET A 1 -10.48 0.95 19.03
C MET A 1 -9.32 1.86 18.59
N HIS A 2 -8.06 1.41 18.75
CA HIS A 2 -6.86 2.21 18.51
C HIS A 2 -6.57 2.48 17.02
N GLU A 3 -6.73 1.49 16.14
CA GLU A 3 -6.51 1.66 14.68
C GLU A 3 -7.31 2.83 14.09
N LEU A 4 -8.59 2.91 14.42
CA LEU A 4 -9.46 3.99 13.96
C LEU A 4 -9.02 5.33 14.56
N SER A 5 -8.56 5.36 15.80
CA SER A 5 -8.08 6.60 16.43
C SER A 5 -6.84 7.16 15.74
N GLU A 6 -5.91 6.31 15.30
CA GLU A 6 -4.78 6.72 14.47
C GLU A 6 -5.25 7.18 13.08
N LEU A 7 -6.18 6.45 12.46
CA LEU A 7 -6.78 6.87 11.18
C LEU A 7 -7.47 8.24 11.30
N TYR A 8 -8.10 8.55 12.44
CA TYR A 8 -8.71 9.86 12.71
C TYR A 8 -7.67 10.96 12.94
N LYS A 9 -6.48 10.64 13.46
CA LYS A 9 -5.34 11.58 13.52
C LYS A 9 -4.78 11.87 12.13
N THR A 10 -4.89 10.92 11.19
CA THR A 10 -4.49 11.18 9.81
C THR A 10 -5.52 12.05 9.09
N GLN A 11 -5.06 13.05 8.35
CA GLN A 11 -5.93 13.80 7.41
C GLN A 11 -6.21 13.02 6.11
N MET A 12 -5.67 11.81 5.99
CA MET A 12 -5.73 10.96 4.79
C MET A 12 -7.15 10.51 4.47
N LYS A 13 -7.46 10.40 3.17
CA LYS A 13 -8.79 9.99 2.66
C LYS A 13 -8.87 8.50 2.32
N VAL A 14 -7.72 7.91 1.99
CA VAL A 14 -7.57 6.49 1.70
C VAL A 14 -6.33 6.03 2.46
N VAL A 15 -6.48 4.99 3.27
CA VAL A 15 -5.38 4.35 3.99
C VAL A 15 -5.39 2.87 3.65
N ALA A 16 -4.22 2.35 3.30
CA ALA A 16 -4.04 0.98 2.87
C ALA A 16 -3.25 0.21 3.94
N LEU A 17 -3.74 -0.95 4.36
CA LEU A 17 -3.14 -1.79 5.41
C LEU A 17 -2.94 -3.21 4.89
N GLN A 18 -1.94 -3.89 5.45
CA GLN A 18 -1.55 -5.26 5.13
C GLN A 18 -1.53 -6.12 6.41
N GLU A 19 -1.45 -7.45 6.22
CA GLU A 19 -1.33 -8.48 7.27
C GLU A 19 -2.50 -8.57 8.27
N ILE A 20 -3.70 -8.21 7.84
CA ILE A 20 -4.87 -8.27 8.73
C ILE A 20 -5.47 -9.68 8.72
N ARG A 21 -5.52 -10.31 9.91
CA ARG A 21 -5.93 -11.71 10.13
C ARG A 21 -7.45 -11.95 10.06
N TRP A 22 -8.15 -11.38 9.07
CA TRP A 22 -9.59 -11.53 8.91
C TRP A 22 -9.92 -12.52 7.79
N ALA A 23 -10.87 -13.41 8.04
CA ALA A 23 -11.34 -14.35 7.02
C ALA A 23 -12.34 -13.69 6.06
N GLY A 24 -12.24 -14.04 4.78
CA GLY A 24 -13.19 -13.65 3.74
C GLY A 24 -12.91 -12.30 3.09
N ASN A 25 -13.73 -11.97 2.09
CA ASN A 25 -13.64 -10.74 1.33
C ASN A 25 -14.95 -9.95 1.48
N GLY A 26 -14.87 -8.63 1.55
CA GLY A 26 -16.08 -7.83 1.66
C GLY A 26 -15.86 -6.35 1.87
N VAL A 27 -16.98 -5.67 2.15
CA VAL A 27 -17.06 -4.25 2.42
C VAL A 27 -17.80 -4.05 3.74
N ILE A 28 -17.17 -3.35 4.68
CA ILE A 28 -17.77 -3.02 5.97
C ILE A 28 -17.85 -1.49 6.09
N SER A 29 -19.02 -0.97 6.41
CA SER A 29 -19.18 0.44 6.78
C SER A 29 -18.97 0.59 8.28
N LYS A 30 -18.03 1.44 8.71
CA LYS A 30 -17.76 1.73 10.13
C LYS A 30 -17.47 3.22 10.32
N ASN A 31 -18.28 3.89 11.13
CA ASN A 31 -18.21 5.33 11.40
C ASN A 31 -18.14 6.16 10.10
N ASP A 32 -17.06 6.93 9.90
CA ASP A 32 -16.84 7.78 8.72
C ASP A 32 -16.10 7.07 7.58
N PHE A 33 -15.80 5.77 7.75
CA PHE A 33 -15.03 4.99 6.81
C PHE A 33 -15.82 3.82 6.24
N GLN A 34 -15.44 3.44 5.03
CA GLN A 34 -15.82 2.22 4.36
C GLN A 34 -14.56 1.39 4.17
N LEU A 35 -14.58 0.19 4.72
CA LEU A 35 -13.46 -0.73 4.76
C LEU A 35 -13.64 -1.78 3.68
N PHE A 36 -12.73 -1.80 2.72
CA PHE A 36 -12.62 -2.84 1.70
C PHE A 36 -11.57 -3.83 2.16
N TYR A 37 -11.90 -5.10 2.25
CA TYR A 37 -10.95 -6.11 2.73
C TYR A 37 -10.97 -7.38 1.91
N SER A 38 -9.79 -7.99 1.87
CA SER A 38 -9.57 -9.32 1.34
C SER A 38 -8.84 -10.16 2.37
N GLY A 39 -9.20 -11.42 2.51
CA GLY A 39 -8.59 -12.35 3.46
C GLY A 39 -8.96 -13.79 3.16
N THR A 40 -8.03 -14.72 3.39
CA THR A 40 -8.24 -16.14 3.10
C THR A 40 -8.67 -16.91 4.34
N GLN A 41 -9.54 -17.92 4.18
CA GLN A 41 -10.01 -18.73 5.31
C GLN A 41 -8.90 -19.62 5.92
N GLN A 42 -7.80 -19.83 5.20
CA GLN A 42 -6.78 -20.82 5.53
C GLN A 42 -5.51 -20.25 6.17
N SER A 43 -5.23 -18.94 6.03
CA SER A 43 -4.01 -18.35 6.58
C SER A 43 -4.32 -17.23 7.59
N ARG A 44 -3.86 -17.40 8.83
CA ARG A 44 -3.89 -16.37 9.88
C ARG A 44 -2.90 -15.22 9.63
N LYS A 45 -2.41 -15.05 8.39
CA LYS A 45 -1.29 -14.15 8.05
C LYS A 45 -1.53 -13.31 6.79
N ALA A 46 -2.61 -13.54 6.04
CA ALA A 46 -2.89 -12.82 4.80
C ALA A 46 -4.14 -11.97 4.94
N GLY A 47 -4.02 -10.68 4.58
CA GLY A 47 -5.19 -9.84 4.40
C GLY A 47 -4.84 -8.39 4.07
N MET A 48 -5.49 -7.87 3.04
CA MET A 48 -5.27 -6.54 2.50
C MET A 48 -6.50 -5.68 2.72
N ARG A 49 -6.30 -4.42 3.13
CA ARG A 49 -7.40 -3.52 3.49
C ARG A 49 -7.22 -2.12 2.96
N PHE A 50 -8.33 -1.52 2.55
CA PHE A 50 -8.43 -0.07 2.34
C PHE A 50 -9.48 0.52 3.26
N TYR A 51 -9.07 1.43 4.14
CA TYR A 51 -9.95 2.37 4.81
C TYR A 51 -10.17 3.57 3.88
N VAL A 52 -11.40 3.77 3.44
CA VAL A 52 -11.78 4.87 2.55
C VAL A 52 -12.80 5.75 3.26
N LYS A 53 -12.55 7.06 3.38
CA LYS A 53 -13.56 7.98 3.94
C LYS A 53 -14.85 7.92 3.09
N LYS A 54 -16.01 7.94 3.74
CA LYS A 54 -17.32 7.84 3.08
C LYS A 54 -17.54 8.90 2.00
N GLU A 55 -16.93 10.07 2.16
CA GLU A 55 -16.92 11.13 1.14
C GLU A 55 -16.34 10.67 -0.21
N ILE A 56 -15.33 9.78 -0.18
CA ILE A 56 -14.67 9.20 -1.35
C ILE A 56 -15.28 7.83 -1.69
N ALA A 57 -15.84 7.11 -0.71
CA ALA A 57 -16.36 5.77 -0.88
C ALA A 57 -17.42 5.66 -2.00
N LYS A 58 -18.24 6.70 -2.17
CA LYS A 58 -19.24 6.79 -3.27
C LYS A 58 -18.63 6.84 -4.67
N TYR A 59 -17.34 7.15 -4.79
CA TYR A 59 -16.60 7.13 -6.06
C TYR A 59 -15.86 5.82 -6.27
N ILE A 60 -15.87 4.87 -5.33
CA ILE A 60 -15.26 3.56 -5.54
C ILE A 60 -16.06 2.80 -6.58
N ILE A 61 -15.39 2.37 -7.65
CA ILE A 61 -15.99 1.63 -8.77
C ILE A 61 -15.53 0.17 -8.83
N GLY A 62 -14.53 -0.21 -8.03
CA GLY A 62 -14.07 -1.57 -7.95
C GLY A 62 -13.02 -1.78 -6.87
N PHE A 63 -13.09 -2.93 -6.23
CA PHE A 63 -12.06 -3.47 -5.36
C PHE A 63 -11.83 -4.92 -5.79
N GLU A 64 -10.59 -5.25 -6.11
CA GLU A 64 -10.20 -6.57 -6.60
C GLU A 64 -9.00 -7.06 -5.78
N ALA A 65 -9.18 -8.20 -5.11
CA ALA A 65 -8.09 -8.96 -4.55
C ALA A 65 -7.50 -9.84 -5.66
N VAL A 66 -6.34 -9.45 -6.18
CA VAL A 66 -5.69 -10.19 -7.28
C VAL A 66 -5.18 -11.52 -6.75
N ASN A 67 -4.58 -11.51 -5.56
CA ASN A 67 -4.18 -12.68 -4.79
C ASN A 67 -4.08 -12.31 -3.29
N GLU A 68 -3.55 -13.21 -2.47
CA GLU A 68 -3.40 -13.00 -1.02
C GLU A 68 -2.51 -11.80 -0.65
N LYS A 69 -1.62 -11.37 -1.56
CA LYS A 69 -0.59 -10.35 -1.33
C LYS A 69 -0.83 -9.05 -2.08
N ILE A 70 -1.72 -9.04 -3.08
CA ILE A 70 -1.93 -7.92 -4.00
C ILE A 70 -3.42 -7.59 -4.10
N CYS A 71 -3.75 -6.33 -3.86
CA CYS A 71 -5.08 -5.80 -4.06
C CYS A 71 -5.07 -4.53 -4.92
N LYS A 72 -6.21 -4.26 -5.55
CA LYS A 72 -6.41 -3.15 -6.46
C LYS A 72 -7.70 -2.42 -6.09
N LEU A 73 -7.60 -1.11 -5.86
CA LEU A 73 -8.73 -0.23 -5.63
C LEU A 73 -8.89 0.72 -6.82
N ARG A 74 -10.10 0.82 -7.36
CA ARG A 74 -10.45 1.72 -8.47
C ARG A 74 -11.42 2.79 -8.00
N ILE A 75 -11.03 4.04 -8.19
CA ILE A 75 -11.80 5.23 -7.83
C ILE A 75 -12.18 5.98 -9.10
N LYS A 76 -13.45 6.34 -9.23
CA LYS A 76 -13.97 7.18 -10.31
C LYS A 76 -13.36 8.57 -10.21
N GLY A 77 -12.67 9.00 -11.25
CA GLY A 77 -12.19 10.37 -11.38
C GLY A 77 -13.01 11.14 -12.42
N LYS A 78 -12.90 12.47 -12.40
CA LYS A 78 -13.63 13.35 -13.34
C LYS A 78 -13.28 13.07 -14.81
N TYR A 79 -11.99 12.93 -15.12
CA TYR A 79 -11.50 12.71 -16.49
C TYR A 79 -10.98 11.29 -16.71
N ARG A 80 -10.28 10.75 -15.71
CA ARG A 80 -9.71 9.41 -15.71
C ARG A 80 -9.85 8.81 -14.33
N ASN A 81 -10.19 7.53 -14.29
CA ASN A 81 -10.24 6.75 -13.06
C ASN A 81 -8.83 6.66 -12.44
N ILE A 82 -8.80 6.54 -11.12
CA ILE A 82 -7.60 6.33 -10.32
C ILE A 82 -7.56 4.85 -9.97
N THR A 83 -6.45 4.20 -10.29
CA THR A 83 -6.15 2.83 -9.88
C THR A 83 -5.03 2.89 -8.86
N ILE A 84 -5.28 2.32 -7.69
CA ILE A 84 -4.30 2.14 -6.63
C ILE A 84 -4.07 0.63 -6.50
N ILE A 85 -2.81 0.21 -6.62
CA ILE A 85 -2.40 -1.17 -6.34
C ILE A 85 -1.56 -1.14 -5.06
N LEU A 86 -1.87 -2.02 -4.14
CA LEU A 86 -1.09 -2.24 -2.93
C LEU A 86 -0.73 -3.73 -2.87
N GLY A 87 0.52 -4.03 -2.52
CA GLY A 87 0.87 -5.40 -2.19
C GLY A 87 2.31 -5.64 -1.79
N ASP A 88 2.53 -6.84 -1.24
CA ASP A 88 3.85 -7.46 -1.11
C ASP A 88 4.24 -8.01 -2.49
N LEU A 89 5.12 -7.29 -3.18
CA LEU A 89 5.58 -7.64 -4.53
C LEU A 89 6.92 -8.39 -4.49
N ASN A 90 7.51 -8.56 -3.30
CA ASN A 90 8.85 -9.13 -3.13
C ASN A 90 9.89 -8.50 -4.09
N ALA A 91 9.77 -7.19 -4.29
CA ALA A 91 10.55 -6.41 -5.24
C ALA A 91 11.38 -5.38 -4.49
N LYS A 92 12.69 -5.30 -4.77
CA LYS A 92 13.57 -4.27 -4.21
C LYS A 92 13.89 -3.28 -5.31
N LEU A 93 13.64 -2.00 -5.05
CA LEU A 93 13.92 -0.92 -5.99
C LEU A 93 15.19 -0.20 -5.56
N GLY A 94 16.14 -0.07 -6.47
CA GLY A 94 17.37 0.66 -6.26
C GLY A 94 17.22 2.16 -6.51
N ARG A 95 18.34 2.89 -6.48
CA ARG A 95 18.41 4.35 -6.72
C ARG A 95 18.96 4.69 -8.11
N GLU A 96 18.89 3.74 -9.04
CA GLU A 96 19.38 3.93 -10.40
C GLU A 96 18.65 5.09 -11.09
N GLU A 97 19.39 5.99 -11.73
CA GLU A 97 18.83 7.21 -12.31
C GLU A 97 17.74 6.93 -13.35
N ILE A 98 17.91 5.84 -14.12
CA ILE A 98 16.95 5.38 -15.13
C ILE A 98 15.56 5.08 -14.55
N TYR A 99 15.47 4.74 -13.26
CA TYR A 99 14.22 4.41 -12.58
C TYR A 99 13.71 5.56 -11.71
N SER A 100 14.46 6.65 -11.56
CA SER A 100 14.13 7.74 -10.62
C SER A 100 12.74 8.36 -10.83
N ASN A 101 12.24 8.43 -12.06
CA ASN A 101 10.89 8.94 -12.37
C ASN A 101 9.77 7.95 -12.01
N ILE A 102 10.10 6.68 -11.80
CA ILE A 102 9.18 5.56 -11.63
C ILE A 102 9.18 5.10 -10.17
N SER A 103 10.36 4.76 -9.65
CA SER A 103 10.58 4.31 -8.29
C SER A 103 10.90 5.45 -7.34
N GLY A 104 11.23 6.66 -7.80
CA GLY A 104 11.60 7.74 -6.90
C GLY A 104 13.01 7.56 -6.33
N LYS A 105 13.49 8.59 -5.62
CA LYS A 105 14.89 8.66 -5.15
C LYS A 105 15.10 8.19 -3.72
N TYR A 106 14.01 7.90 -2.99
CA TYR A 106 14.04 7.67 -1.55
C TYR A 106 13.92 6.20 -1.17
N THR A 107 14.20 5.30 -2.11
CA THR A 107 14.25 3.85 -1.88
C THR A 107 15.28 3.48 -0.81
N LEU A 108 15.05 2.35 -0.14
CA LEU A 108 15.97 1.79 0.85
C LEU A 108 17.23 1.15 0.23
N HIS A 109 17.11 0.65 -1.00
CA HIS A 109 18.15 -0.15 -1.65
C HIS A 109 18.95 0.67 -2.66
N ASN A 110 20.21 0.32 -2.87
CA ASN A 110 21.03 0.97 -3.90
C ASN A 110 20.81 0.35 -5.30
N VAL A 111 20.54 -0.97 -5.33
CA VAL A 111 20.41 -1.76 -6.56
C VAL A 111 19.04 -2.44 -6.58
N THR A 112 18.42 -2.43 -7.75
CA THR A 112 17.14 -3.08 -8.03
C THR A 112 17.33 -4.60 -8.09
N SER A 113 16.43 -5.36 -7.46
CA SER A 113 16.46 -6.82 -7.56
C SER A 113 15.86 -7.29 -8.89
N PRO A 114 16.07 -8.56 -9.33
CA PRO A 114 15.44 -9.08 -10.55
C PRO A 114 13.91 -8.93 -10.56
N ASN A 115 13.26 -9.19 -9.41
CA ASN A 115 11.81 -8.93 -9.27
C ASN A 115 11.48 -7.43 -9.36
N GLY A 116 12.38 -6.56 -8.91
CA GLY A 116 12.26 -5.11 -9.04
C GLY A 116 12.32 -4.64 -10.49
N GLU A 117 13.15 -5.25 -11.33
CA GLU A 117 13.19 -4.96 -12.77
C GLU A 117 11.87 -5.35 -13.45
N LEU A 118 11.37 -6.56 -13.18
CA LEU A 118 10.05 -7.00 -13.67
C LEU A 118 8.92 -6.07 -13.21
N LEU A 119 8.99 -5.59 -11.97
CA LEU A 119 8.03 -4.61 -11.47
C LEU A 119 8.15 -3.29 -12.25
N VAL A 120 9.36 -2.77 -12.46
CA VAL A 120 9.55 -1.54 -13.24
C VAL A 120 9.02 -1.67 -14.66
N GLU A 121 9.28 -2.79 -15.35
CA GLU A 121 8.74 -3.05 -16.68
C GLU A 121 7.20 -3.03 -16.70
N PHE A 122 6.57 -3.69 -15.72
CA PHE A 122 5.12 -3.65 -15.56
C PHE A 122 4.61 -2.23 -15.35
N ILE A 123 5.29 -1.44 -14.53
CA ILE A 123 4.89 -0.07 -14.21
C ILE A 123 4.98 0.85 -15.45
N ILE A 124 6.06 0.72 -16.22
CA ILE A 124 6.25 1.45 -17.48
C ILE A 124 5.14 1.08 -18.47
N ALA A 125 4.92 -0.22 -18.70
CA ALA A 125 3.94 -0.72 -19.64
C ALA A 125 2.51 -0.24 -19.34
N ASN A 126 2.19 -0.02 -18.05
CA ASN A 126 0.87 0.41 -17.60
C ASN A 126 0.77 1.91 -17.28
N ASN A 127 1.80 2.70 -17.55
CA ASN A 127 1.85 4.14 -17.25
C ASN A 127 1.50 4.46 -15.78
N MET A 128 2.14 3.73 -14.87
CA MET A 128 1.98 3.87 -13.43
C MET A 128 3.26 4.44 -12.80
N VAL A 129 3.23 4.68 -11.49
CA VAL A 129 4.37 5.13 -10.69
C VAL A 129 4.28 4.48 -9.31
N ILE A 130 5.44 4.17 -8.73
CA ILE A 130 5.55 3.62 -7.39
C ILE A 130 5.64 4.79 -6.43
N MET A 131 4.70 4.90 -5.49
CA MET A 131 4.59 6.03 -4.55
C MET A 131 5.27 5.79 -3.21
N SER A 132 5.44 4.52 -2.77
CA SER A 132 6.05 4.19 -1.48
C SER A 132 7.53 4.59 -1.34
N THR A 133 8.12 5.06 -2.43
CA THR A 133 9.54 5.40 -2.55
C THR A 133 9.78 6.82 -3.10
N GLN A 134 8.70 7.60 -3.27
CA GLN A 134 8.73 9.00 -3.76
C GLN A 134 8.92 10.03 -2.66
N PHE A 135 8.67 9.66 -1.40
CA PHE A 135 8.69 10.58 -0.26
C PHE A 135 9.92 10.36 0.62
N GLN A 136 10.52 11.45 1.07
CA GLN A 136 11.64 11.39 1.98
C GLN A 136 11.16 11.08 3.40
N HIS A 137 11.57 9.93 3.91
CA HIS A 137 11.32 9.52 5.29
C HIS A 137 12.60 9.07 5.99
N LYS A 138 12.55 8.97 7.32
CA LYS A 138 13.61 8.30 8.09
C LYS A 138 13.63 6.82 7.71
N GLU A 139 14.80 6.21 7.65
CA GLU A 139 14.99 4.80 7.26
C GLU A 139 14.11 3.82 8.06
N ILE A 140 13.86 4.11 9.34
CA ILE A 140 12.97 3.34 10.21
C ILE A 140 11.51 3.24 9.70
N HIS A 141 11.08 4.18 8.86
CA HIS A 141 9.74 4.26 8.28
C HIS A 141 9.67 3.83 6.81
N LYS A 142 10.81 3.43 6.19
CA LYS A 142 10.86 2.92 4.81
C LYS A 142 10.76 1.41 4.73
N GLY A 143 11.31 0.75 5.74
CA GLY A 143 11.39 -0.70 5.81
C GLY A 143 10.07 -1.36 6.16
N THR A 144 9.65 -2.32 5.34
CA THR A 144 8.42 -3.09 5.55
C THR A 144 8.70 -4.45 6.19
N TRP A 145 9.90 -5.01 6.00
CA TRP A 145 10.32 -6.28 6.60
C TRP A 145 11.73 -6.23 7.21
N ARG A 146 12.01 -7.04 8.22
CA ARG A 146 13.34 -7.17 8.84
C ARG A 146 13.78 -8.63 8.87
N ALA A 147 14.94 -8.93 8.29
CA ALA A 147 15.55 -10.25 8.36
C ALA A 147 16.12 -10.51 9.75
N ALA A 148 15.79 -11.64 10.36
CA ALA A 148 16.30 -12.03 11.67
C ALA A 148 17.83 -12.27 11.65
N GLU A 149 18.35 -12.83 10.56
CA GLU A 149 19.74 -13.33 10.49
C GLU A 149 20.79 -12.24 10.21
N HIS A 150 20.41 -11.13 9.57
CA HIS A 150 21.36 -10.12 9.10
C HIS A 150 21.04 -8.70 9.56
N ASN A 151 20.01 -8.53 10.40
CA ASN A 151 19.53 -7.20 10.83
C ASN A 151 19.20 -6.25 9.65
N THR A 152 19.05 -6.81 8.45
CA THR A 152 18.75 -6.06 7.23
C THR A 152 17.27 -5.73 7.18
N VAL A 153 16.99 -4.49 6.83
CA VAL A 153 15.62 -4.00 6.61
C VAL A 153 15.36 -4.02 5.12
N ASN A 154 14.23 -4.56 4.70
CA ASN A 154 13.80 -4.62 3.31
C ASN A 154 12.54 -3.76 3.11
N GLN A 155 12.50 -3.06 1.99
CA GLN A 155 11.30 -2.44 1.44
C GLN A 155 10.85 -3.29 0.25
N ILE A 156 9.74 -4.02 0.43
CA ILE A 156 9.18 -4.97 -0.55
C ILE A 156 7.67 -4.81 -0.77
N ASP A 157 7.02 -4.03 0.09
CA ASP A 157 5.63 -3.63 -0.07
C ASP A 157 5.55 -2.29 -0.80
N HIS A 158 4.69 -2.23 -1.81
CA HIS A 158 4.60 -1.07 -2.68
C HIS A 158 3.17 -0.58 -2.84
N VAL A 159 3.04 0.75 -2.82
CA VAL A 159 1.85 1.47 -3.25
C VAL A 159 2.11 2.02 -4.64
N ILE A 160 1.25 1.69 -5.58
CA ILE A 160 1.37 2.06 -6.98
C ILE A 160 0.11 2.82 -7.40
N ILE A 161 0.28 3.90 -8.16
CA ILE A 161 -0.82 4.71 -8.70
C ILE A 161 -0.58 5.02 -10.19
N ASN A 162 -1.62 5.40 -10.93
CA ASN A 162 -1.44 5.94 -12.27
C ASN A 162 -0.50 7.15 -12.26
N ALA A 163 0.46 7.21 -13.20
CA ALA A 163 1.44 8.30 -13.25
C ALA A 163 0.79 9.68 -13.34
N SER A 164 -0.31 9.80 -14.11
CA SER A 164 -1.12 11.02 -14.23
C SER A 164 -1.80 11.50 -12.94
N LYS A 165 -1.73 10.72 -11.87
CA LYS A 165 -2.40 10.97 -10.58
C LYS A 165 -1.41 11.06 -9.42
N LYS A 166 -0.10 11.00 -9.70
CA LYS A 166 0.95 11.04 -8.68
C LYS A 166 0.82 12.24 -7.73
N ASP A 167 0.45 13.40 -8.27
CA ASP A 167 0.35 14.66 -7.52
C ASP A 167 -0.89 14.72 -6.61
N LEU A 168 -1.78 13.73 -6.66
CA LEU A 168 -2.90 13.59 -5.72
C LEU A 168 -2.49 12.88 -4.43
N THR A 169 -1.31 12.26 -4.41
CA THR A 169 -0.80 11.58 -3.23
C THR A 169 0.02 12.56 -2.42
N GLU A 170 -0.45 12.88 -1.22
CA GLU A 170 0.24 13.79 -0.30
C GLU A 170 1.39 13.08 0.44
N ASP A 171 1.23 11.79 0.74
CA ASP A 171 2.20 11.02 1.51
C ASP A 171 1.94 9.50 1.40
N VAL A 172 2.98 8.68 1.58
CA VAL A 172 2.89 7.22 1.72
C VAL A 172 3.86 6.75 2.80
N ARG A 173 3.34 6.23 3.90
CA ARG A 173 4.14 5.79 5.05
C ARG A 173 3.91 4.32 5.39
N THR A 174 4.99 3.64 5.77
CA THR A 174 4.91 2.32 6.41
C THR A 174 4.68 2.50 7.91
N MET A 175 3.60 1.89 8.41
CA MET A 175 3.26 1.82 9.83
C MET A 175 3.39 0.37 10.31
N ARG A 176 4.07 0.12 11.43
CA ARG A 176 4.26 -1.23 12.00
C ARG A 176 3.31 -1.46 13.19
N GLU A 177 2.93 -2.71 13.43
CA GLU A 177 1.95 -3.19 14.43
C GLU A 177 2.04 -2.58 15.86
N PRO A 178 3.21 -2.24 16.45
CA PRO A 178 3.23 -1.63 17.79
C PRO A 178 2.46 -0.31 17.91
N ASN A 179 2.13 0.34 16.78
CA ASN A 179 1.32 1.55 16.74
C ASN A 179 -0.19 1.30 16.57
N LEU A 180 -0.62 0.05 16.39
CA LEU A 180 -2.02 -0.34 16.10
C LEU A 180 -2.60 -1.32 17.13
N ASP A 181 -1.74 -2.03 17.87
CA ASP A 181 -2.13 -2.93 18.96
C ASP A 181 -2.56 -2.18 20.23
N SER A 182 -3.83 -1.78 20.27
CA SER A 182 -4.62 -1.96 21.49
C SER A 182 -6.11 -2.16 21.15
N ASP A 183 -6.53 -3.39 21.42
CA ASP A 183 -7.90 -3.84 21.65
C ASP A 183 -8.85 -3.83 20.45
N LEU A 184 -8.86 -4.94 19.70
CA LEU A 184 -10.09 -5.49 19.11
C LEU A 184 -10.15 -6.99 19.45
N PRO A 185 -11.33 -7.52 19.82
CA PRO A 185 -11.43 -8.86 20.36
C PRO A 185 -11.13 -9.91 19.29
N CYS A 186 -10.49 -10.98 19.75
CA CYS A 186 -10.34 -12.25 19.08
C CYS A 186 -11.68 -12.80 18.56
#